data_AF-A0A645FVL2-F1
#
_entry.id   AF-A0A645FVL2-F1
#
_cell.length_a   1.000
_cell.length_b   1.000
_cell.length_c   1.000
_cell.angle_alpha   90.00
_cell.angle_beta   90.00
_cell.angle_gamma   90.00
#
_symmetry.space_group_name_H-M   'P 1'
#
loop_
_entity.id
_entity.type
_entity.pdbx_description
1 polymer ?
#
loop_
_entity_poly.entity_id
_entity_poly.type
_entity_poly.pdbx_seq_one_letter_code
_entity_poly.pdbx_strand_id
1 'polypeptide(L)'
;MLSMGVWDVGKSLLGDMKNVDDLSKVMCGTGSTIVSYGIVLEERSSLMNIFRCYPYYQNKQETTVDHICNDYGIVLLVIGLFMEIIQQFFEIPNDVIDTEGREPYLFGVGFVLMILTILHLLRFSYSLIKLKNPVSQQNSTNGN
;
A
#
# COMPACT_ATOMS: atom_id res chain seq x y z
N MET A 1 -1.63 21.43 -12.96
CA MET A 1 -2.60 20.49 -13.59
C MET A 1 -2.87 19.22 -12.79
N LEU A 2 -1.96 18.73 -11.93
CA LEU A 2 -2.22 17.57 -11.06
C LEU A 2 -2.89 17.89 -9.70
N SER A 3 -2.83 19.14 -9.21
CA SER A 3 -3.42 19.48 -7.90
C SER A 3 -4.93 19.75 -7.91
N MET A 4 -5.52 19.98 -9.09
CA MET A 4 -6.96 20.21 -9.23
C MET A 4 -7.75 18.91 -9.06
N GLY A 5 -7.21 17.77 -9.52
CA GLY A 5 -7.89 16.47 -9.47
C GLY A 5 -8.04 15.89 -8.05
N VAL A 6 -7.05 16.04 -7.16
CA VAL A 6 -7.13 15.44 -5.82
C VAL A 6 -8.17 16.14 -4.95
N TRP A 7 -8.28 17.47 -5.10
CA TRP A 7 -9.23 18.29 -4.33
C TRP A 7 -10.65 18.19 -4.88
N ASP A 8 -10.82 18.10 -6.20
CA ASP A 8 -12.13 17.89 -6.83
C ASP A 8 -12.65 16.47 -6.61
N VAL A 9 -11.79 15.44 -6.59
CA VAL A 9 -12.18 14.08 -6.19
C VAL A 9 -12.57 14.05 -4.72
N GLY A 10 -11.80 14.70 -3.83
CA GLY A 10 -12.16 14.81 -2.41
C GLY A 10 -13.51 15.50 -2.20
N LYS A 11 -13.79 16.60 -2.90
CA LYS A 11 -15.07 17.31 -2.82
C LYS A 11 -16.23 16.57 -3.48
N SER A 12 -16.00 15.92 -4.61
CA SER A 12 -17.05 15.17 -5.32
C SER A 12 -17.42 13.89 -4.56
N LEU A 13 -16.49 13.28 -3.84
CA LEU A 13 -16.76 12.14 -2.96
C LEU A 13 -17.46 12.56 -1.65
N LEU A 14 -17.14 13.73 -1.10
CA LEU A 14 -17.82 14.28 0.08
C LEU A 14 -19.23 14.85 -0.22
N GLY A 15 -19.48 15.25 -1.47
CA GLY A 15 -20.73 15.93 -1.86
C GLY A 15 -21.89 15.00 -2.26
N ASP A 16 -21.63 13.73 -2.55
CA ASP A 16 -22.62 12.81 -3.11
C ASP A 16 -22.79 11.55 -2.25
N MET A 17 -23.50 11.69 -1.12
CA MET A 17 -23.80 10.60 -0.17
C MET A 17 -24.67 9.48 -0.77
N LYS A 18 -25.09 9.58 -2.04
CA LYS A 18 -25.76 8.50 -2.78
C LYS A 18 -24.80 7.41 -3.29
N ASN A 19 -23.50 7.64 -3.21
CA ASN A 19 -22.49 6.74 -3.77
C ASN A 19 -21.66 6.00 -2.69
N VAL A 20 -22.11 6.02 -1.44
CA VAL A 20 -21.40 5.43 -0.28
C VAL A 20 -21.16 3.93 -0.49
N ASP A 21 -22.13 3.20 -1.05
CA ASP A 21 -22.00 1.77 -1.34
C ASP A 21 -20.91 1.46 -2.38
N ASP A 22 -20.81 2.25 -3.44
CA ASP A 22 -19.80 2.03 -4.48
C ASP A 22 -18.41 2.42 -3.99
N LEU A 23 -18.33 3.45 -3.18
CA LEU A 23 -17.10 3.90 -2.55
C LEU A 23 -16.58 2.88 -1.53
N SER A 24 -17.50 2.33 -0.74
CA SER A 24 -17.28 1.23 0.19
C SER A 24 -16.71 0.01 -0.56
N LYS A 25 -17.30 -0.41 -1.68
CA LYS A 25 -16.75 -1.49 -2.53
C LYS A 25 -15.35 -1.19 -3.05
N VAL A 26 -15.07 0.05 -3.48
CA VAL A 26 -13.74 0.45 -3.95
C VAL A 26 -12.72 0.37 -2.81
N MET A 27 -13.07 0.83 -1.61
CA MET A 27 -12.22 0.73 -0.44
C MET A 27 -11.93 -0.72 -0.07
N CYS A 28 -12.95 -1.59 -0.11
CA CYS A 28 -12.80 -3.03 0.11
C CYS A 28 -11.81 -3.66 -0.88
N GLY A 29 -12.04 -3.47 -2.18
CA GLY A 29 -11.17 -4.04 -3.22
C GLY A 29 -9.74 -3.49 -3.15
N THR A 30 -9.60 -2.20 -2.82
CA THR A 30 -8.28 -1.57 -2.67
C THR A 30 -7.55 -2.07 -1.43
N GLY A 31 -8.24 -2.16 -0.28
CA GLY A 31 -7.70 -2.69 0.96
C GLY A 31 -7.18 -4.12 0.78
N SER A 32 -8.02 -5.00 0.22
CA SER A 32 -7.65 -6.40 -0.05
C SER A 32 -6.47 -6.53 -1.03
N THR A 33 -6.39 -5.65 -2.03
CA THR A 33 -5.25 -5.60 -2.96
C THR A 33 -3.97 -5.18 -2.24
N ILE A 34 -4.04 -4.16 -1.38
CA ILE A 34 -2.90 -3.68 -0.59
C ILE A 34 -2.42 -4.77 0.36
N VAL A 35 -3.33 -5.46 1.06
CA VAL A 35 -3.00 -6.61 1.91
C VAL A 35 -2.28 -7.68 1.10
N SER A 36 -2.86 -8.12 -0.01
CA SER A 36 -2.27 -9.15 -0.88
C SER A 36 -0.87 -8.76 -1.36
N TYR A 37 -0.66 -7.50 -1.73
CA TYR A 37 0.64 -6.99 -2.12
C TYR A 37 1.64 -6.96 -0.95
N GLY A 38 1.18 -6.58 0.25
CA GLY A 38 1.96 -6.62 1.48
C GLY A 38 2.45 -8.03 1.83
N ILE A 39 1.59 -9.05 1.72
CA ILE A 39 1.95 -10.47 1.93
C ILE A 39 3.10 -10.85 1.00
N VAL A 40 2.96 -10.55 -0.30
CA VAL A 40 3.96 -10.91 -1.31
C VAL A 40 5.31 -10.23 -1.05
N LEU A 41 5.29 -8.98 -0.58
CA LEU A 41 6.52 -8.25 -0.23
C LEU A 41 7.17 -8.80 1.04
N GLU A 42 6.38 -9.08 2.07
CA GLU A 42 6.87 -9.64 3.34
C GLU A 42 7.53 -11.00 3.13
N GLU A 43 6.86 -11.87 2.37
CA GLU A 43 7.31 -13.23 2.08
C GLU A 43 8.25 -13.32 0.88
N ARG A 44 8.74 -12.18 0.33
CA ARG A 44 9.62 -12.16 -0.85
C ARG A 44 10.78 -13.15 -0.71
N SER A 45 11.44 -13.16 0.45
CA SER A 45 12.58 -14.04 0.69
C SER A 45 12.18 -15.52 0.65
N SER A 46 11.07 -15.87 1.31
CA SER A 46 10.51 -17.22 1.27
C SER A 46 10.13 -17.63 -0.16
N LEU A 47 9.47 -16.76 -0.91
CA LEU A 47 9.07 -17.00 -2.31
C LEU A 47 10.30 -17.20 -3.20
N MET A 48 11.31 -16.34 -3.11
CA MET A 48 12.54 -16.48 -3.89
C MET A 48 13.29 -17.77 -3.58
N ASN A 49 13.25 -18.24 -2.33
CA ASN A 49 13.82 -19.52 -1.95
C ASN A 49 13.02 -20.71 -2.53
N ILE A 50 11.68 -20.66 -2.46
CA ILE A 50 10.78 -21.68 -3.02
C ILE A 50 10.99 -21.82 -4.53
N PHE A 51 11.07 -20.70 -5.25
CA PHE A 51 11.28 -20.69 -6.71
C PHE A 51 12.75 -20.88 -7.13
N ARG A 52 13.67 -21.04 -6.16
CA ARG A 52 15.13 -21.15 -6.41
C ARG A 52 15.68 -19.99 -7.25
N CYS A 53 15.15 -18.79 -7.02
CA CYS A 53 15.59 -17.57 -7.71
C CYS A 53 16.82 -16.94 -7.07
N TYR A 54 17.20 -17.33 -5.85
CA TYR A 54 18.46 -16.88 -5.26
C TYR A 54 19.66 -17.55 -5.93
N PRO A 55 20.73 -16.81 -6.24
CA PRO A 55 22.02 -17.40 -6.56
C PRO A 55 22.54 -18.22 -5.38
N TYR A 56 23.41 -19.20 -5.68
CA TYR A 56 23.97 -20.16 -4.71
C TYR A 56 24.65 -19.49 -3.48
N TYR A 57 25.01 -18.20 -3.61
CA TYR A 57 25.42 -17.33 -2.51
C TYR A 57 24.56 -16.06 -2.53
N GLN A 58 23.78 -15.82 -1.48
CA GLN A 58 23.00 -14.58 -1.33
C GLN A 58 23.93 -13.37 -1.42
N ASN A 59 23.68 -12.51 -2.40
CA ASN A 59 24.42 -11.26 -2.52
C ASN A 59 23.95 -10.30 -1.41
N LYS A 60 24.85 -9.53 -0.79
CA LYS A 60 24.51 -8.52 0.25
C LYS A 60 23.39 -7.56 -0.21
N GLN A 61 23.30 -7.32 -1.50
CA GLN A 61 22.24 -6.50 -2.10
C GLN A 61 20.88 -7.16 -2.04
N GLU A 62 20.80 -8.47 -2.27
CA GLU A 62 19.55 -9.21 -2.20
C GLU A 62 19.01 -9.21 -0.77
N THR A 63 19.88 -9.49 0.21
CA THR A 63 19.53 -9.38 1.63
C THR A 63 19.03 -7.97 1.99
N THR A 64 19.61 -6.93 1.42
CA THR A 64 19.14 -5.55 1.64
C THR A 64 17.77 -5.30 1.01
N VAL A 65 17.53 -5.81 -0.20
CA VAL A 65 16.20 -5.75 -0.84
C VAL A 65 15.18 -6.51 0.01
N ASP A 66 15.53 -7.69 0.52
CA ASP A 66 14.65 -8.50 1.36
C ASP A 66 14.23 -7.78 2.63
N HIS A 67 15.18 -7.15 3.33
CA HIS A 67 14.84 -6.34 4.51
C HIS A 67 13.91 -5.18 4.16
N ILE A 68 14.18 -4.45 3.07
CA ILE A 68 13.31 -3.35 2.63
C ILE A 68 11.92 -3.89 2.26
N CYS A 69 11.84 -5.01 1.53
CA CYS A 69 10.55 -5.61 1.18
C CYS A 69 9.78 -6.10 2.41
N ASN A 70 10.48 -6.68 3.39
CA ASN A 70 9.87 -7.12 4.63
C ASN A 70 9.27 -5.94 5.42
N ASP A 71 10.07 -4.90 5.68
CA ASP A 71 9.64 -3.73 6.45
C ASP A 71 8.45 -3.02 5.79
N TYR A 72 8.51 -2.80 4.47
CA TYR A 72 7.42 -2.13 3.75
C TYR A 72 6.20 -3.05 3.55
N GLY A 73 6.41 -4.37 3.43
CA GLY A 73 5.35 -5.36 3.36
C GLY A 73 4.46 -5.33 4.60
N ILE A 74 5.07 -5.34 5.79
CA ILE A 74 4.37 -5.24 7.08
C ILE A 74 3.54 -3.95 7.16
N VAL A 75 4.10 -2.81 6.75
CA VAL A 75 3.39 -1.53 6.80
C VAL A 75 2.18 -1.54 5.86
N LEU A 76 2.32 -2.07 4.65
CA LEU A 76 1.20 -2.15 3.69
C LEU A 76 0.11 -3.11 4.19
N LEU A 77 0.48 -4.26 4.78
CA LEU A 77 -0.47 -5.16 5.42
C LEU A 77 -1.31 -4.46 6.48
N VAL A 78 -0.66 -3.73 7.38
CA VAL A 78 -1.35 -3.01 8.46
C VAL A 78 -2.30 -1.96 7.90
N ILE A 79 -1.86 -1.17 6.91
CA ILE A 79 -2.73 -0.14 6.31
C ILE A 79 -3.93 -0.78 5.58
N GLY A 80 -3.70 -1.85 4.82
CA GLY A 80 -4.76 -2.58 4.12
C GLY A 80 -5.79 -3.18 5.07
N LEU A 81 -5.34 -3.78 6.19
CA LEU A 81 -6.22 -4.29 7.24
C LEU A 81 -7.06 -3.18 7.88
N PHE A 82 -6.47 -2.00 8.14
CA PHE A 82 -7.26 -0.87 8.63
C PHE A 82 -8.33 -0.40 7.63
N MET A 83 -8.05 -0.44 6.33
CA MET A 83 -9.06 -0.14 5.31
C MET A 83 -10.20 -1.16 5.31
N GLU A 84 -9.90 -2.46 5.47
CA GLU A 84 -10.93 -3.51 5.58
C GLU A 84 -11.75 -3.38 6.87
N ILE A 85 -11.12 -3.00 7.99
CA ILE A 85 -11.83 -2.71 9.24
C ILE A 85 -12.80 -1.53 9.06
N ILE A 86 -12.36 -0.44 8.41
CA ILE A 86 -13.24 0.70 8.11
C ILE A 86 -14.41 0.29 7.21
N GLN A 87 -14.13 -0.53 6.20
CA GLN A 87 -15.16 -1.10 5.33
C GLN A 87 -16.22 -1.88 6.12
N GLN A 88 -15.80 -2.68 7.11
CA GLN A 88 -16.74 -3.46 7.90
C GLN A 88 -17.74 -2.58 8.66
N PHE A 89 -17.38 -1.34 9.02
CA PHE A 89 -18.31 -0.39 9.61
C PHE A 89 -19.41 0.07 8.65
N PHE A 90 -19.17 0.06 7.34
CA PHE A 90 -20.19 0.37 6.33
C PHE A 90 -21.15 -0.80 6.08
N GLU A 91 -20.71 -2.03 6.34
CA GLU A 91 -21.54 -3.24 6.15
C GLU A 91 -22.44 -3.57 7.35
N ILE A 92 -22.13 -3.03 8.53
CA ILE A 92 -22.93 -3.25 9.73
C ILE A 92 -24.23 -2.45 9.61
N PRO A 93 -25.41 -3.09 9.77
CA PRO A 93 -26.68 -2.39 9.68
C PRO A 93 -26.83 -1.35 10.78
N ASN A 94 -27.48 -0.22 10.44
CA ASN A 94 -27.69 0.92 11.34
C ASN A 94 -28.42 0.56 12.65
N ASP A 95 -29.19 -0.53 12.65
CA ASP A 95 -29.88 -1.05 13.84
C ASP A 95 -28.91 -1.61 14.90
N VAL A 96 -27.67 -1.94 14.52
CA VAL A 96 -26.63 -2.50 15.41
C VAL A 96 -25.62 -1.42 15.81
N ILE A 97 -25.19 -0.59 14.86
CA ILE A 97 -24.34 0.58 15.10
C ILE A 97 -24.98 1.76 14.40
N ASP A 98 -25.34 2.80 15.16
CA ASP A 98 -25.85 4.04 14.56
C ASP A 98 -24.73 4.77 13.82
N THR A 99 -24.63 4.46 12.53
CA THR A 99 -23.71 5.08 11.56
C THR A 99 -24.31 6.30 10.87
N GLU A 100 -25.56 6.67 11.20
CA GLU A 100 -26.27 7.75 10.53
C GLU A 100 -25.53 9.08 10.72
N GLY A 101 -25.15 9.71 9.60
CA GLY A 101 -24.39 10.96 9.58
C GLY A 101 -22.91 10.85 9.94
N ARG A 102 -22.38 9.66 10.24
CA ARG A 102 -20.93 9.44 10.51
C ARG A 102 -20.14 8.94 9.30
N GLU A 103 -20.83 8.54 8.24
CA GLU A 103 -20.25 8.07 6.97
C GLU A 103 -19.15 9.00 6.41
N PRO A 104 -19.29 10.35 6.42
CA PRO A 104 -18.25 11.23 5.89
C PRO A 104 -16.94 11.18 6.69
N TYR A 105 -17.02 10.90 7.99
CA TYR A 105 -15.83 10.77 8.84
C TYR A 105 -15.10 9.45 8.56
N LEU A 106 -15.83 8.34 8.49
CA LEU A 106 -15.27 7.03 8.13
C LEU A 106 -14.63 7.08 6.75
N PHE A 107 -15.29 7.74 5.79
CA PHE A 107 -14.75 7.98 4.47
C PHE A 107 -13.46 8.84 4.51
N GLY A 108 -13.47 9.93 5.28
CA GLY A 108 -12.30 10.78 5.47
C GLY A 108 -11.08 10.01 6.00
N VAL A 109 -11.29 9.10 6.96
CA VAL A 109 -10.21 8.24 7.47
C VAL A 109 -9.70 7.30 6.38
N GLY A 110 -10.60 6.65 5.63
CA GLY A 110 -10.24 5.79 4.50
C GLY A 110 -9.41 6.50 3.44
N PHE A 111 -9.79 7.74 3.09
CA PHE A 111 -9.07 8.57 2.15
C PHE A 111 -7.66 8.93 2.64
N VAL A 112 -7.51 9.26 3.94
CA VAL A 112 -6.20 9.52 4.55
C VAL A 112 -5.31 8.27 4.49
N LEU A 113 -5.86 7.09 4.80
CA LEU A 113 -5.11 5.83 4.67
C LEU A 113 -4.67 5.59 3.23
N MET A 114 -5.50 5.93 2.24
CA MET A 114 -5.14 5.78 0.83
C MET A 114 -3.99 6.69 0.42
N ILE A 115 -3.98 7.95 0.89
CA ILE A 115 -2.85 8.86 0.69
C ILE A 115 -1.59 8.28 1.35
N LEU A 116 -1.69 7.76 2.58
CA LEU A 116 -0.56 7.15 3.28
C LEU A 116 0.01 5.95 2.52
N THR A 117 -0.84 5.10 1.94
CA THR A 117 -0.42 4.00 1.06
C THR A 117 0.36 4.50 -0.14
N ILE A 118 -0.17 5.51 -0.85
CA ILE A 118 0.49 6.10 -2.03
C ILE A 118 1.86 6.65 -1.66
N LEU A 119 1.97 7.40 -0.56
CA LEU A 119 3.24 7.94 -0.09
C LEU A 119 4.24 6.84 0.27
N HIS A 120 3.79 5.76 0.93
CA HIS A 120 4.64 4.62 1.24
C HIS A 120 5.11 3.88 0.00
N LEU A 121 4.24 3.64 -0.98
CA LEU A 121 4.61 3.00 -2.26
C LEU A 121 5.62 3.85 -3.05
N LEU A 122 5.45 5.17 -3.08
CA LEU A 122 6.41 6.08 -3.70
C LEU A 122 7.76 6.03 -2.99
N ARG A 123 7.77 6.05 -1.65
CA ARG A 123 8.99 5.97 -0.85
C ARG A 123 9.69 4.62 -1.02
N PHE A 124 8.94 3.52 -1.02
CA PHE A 124 9.42 2.17 -1.29
C PHE A 124 10.09 2.09 -2.67
N SER A 125 9.38 2.56 -3.71
CA SER A 125 9.88 2.60 -5.08
C SER A 125 11.17 3.42 -5.18
N TYR A 126 11.23 4.58 -4.53
CA TYR A 126 12.45 5.39 -4.47
C TYR A 126 13.60 4.67 -3.75
N SER A 127 13.32 3.98 -2.64
CA SER A 127 14.31 3.20 -1.89
C SER A 127 14.96 2.12 -2.75
N LEU A 128 14.15 1.38 -3.52
CA LEU A 128 14.63 0.35 -4.45
C LEU A 128 15.46 0.96 -5.60
N ILE A 129 15.03 2.07 -6.18
CA ILE A 129 15.80 2.76 -7.23
C ILE A 129 17.15 3.23 -6.69
N LYS A 130 17.17 3.78 -5.46
CA LYS A 130 18.41 4.22 -4.82
C LYS A 130 19.38 3.06 -4.60
N LEU A 131 18.88 1.88 -4.26
CA LEU A 131 19.70 0.67 -4.06
C LEU A 131 20.24 0.09 -5.38
N LYS A 132 19.60 0.35 -6.52
CA LYS A 132 20.12 0.00 -7.86
C LYS A 132 21.35 0.83 -8.25
N ASN A 133 21.38 2.11 -7.90
CA ASN A 133 22.44 3.05 -8.28
C ASN A 133 23.88 2.78 -7.76
N PRO A 134 24.13 2.21 -6.56
CA PRO A 134 25.49 1.89 -6.10
C PRO A 134 26.20 0.79 -6.91
N VAL A 135 25.46 -0.08 -7.61
CA VAL A 135 26.04 -1.15 -8.46
C VAL A 135 26.70 -0.59 -9.71
N SER A 136 26.11 0.44 -10.30
CA SER A 136 26.63 1.08 -11.51
C SER A 136 28.00 1.72 -11.30
N GLN A 137 28.32 2.13 -10.06
CA GLN A 137 29.57 2.82 -9.75
C GLN A 137 30.70 1.86 -9.38
N GLN A 138 30.41 0.70 -8.79
CA GLN A 138 31.45 -0.27 -8.38
C GLN A 138 31.99 -1.10 -9.57
N ASN A 139 31.19 -1.32 -10.61
CA ASN A 139 31.65 -1.96 -11.85
C ASN A 139 32.49 -1.03 -12.75
N SER A 140 32.46 0.29 -12.55
CA SER A 140 33.30 1.24 -13.29
C SER A 140 34.67 1.48 -12.65
N THR A 141 34.87 1.13 -11.38
CA THR A 141 36.15 1.29 -10.67
C THR A 141 37.01 0.03 -10.63
N ASN A 142 36.44 -1.17 -10.81
CA ASN A 142 37.19 -2.44 -10.88
C ASN A 142 37.59 -2.85 -12.31
N GLY A 143 37.39 -1.98 -13.30
CA GLY A 143 37.68 -2.22 -14.72
C GLY A 143 38.91 -1.50 -15.26
N ASN A 144 39.77 -0.95 -14.40
CA ASN A 144 41.05 -0.30 -14.77
C ASN A 144 42.23 -1.03 -14.12
#